data_AF-A0A382TG48-F1
#
_entry.id   AF-A0A382TG48-F1
#
_cell.length_a   1.000
_cell.length_b   1.000
_cell.length_c   1.000
_cell.angle_alpha   90.00
_cell.angle_beta   90.00
_cell.angle_gamma   90.00
#
_symmetry.space_group_name_H-M   'P 1'
#
loop_
_entity.id
_entity.type
_entity.pdbx_description
1 polymer ?
#
loop_
_entity_poly.entity_id
_entity_poly.type
_entity_poly.pdbx_seq_one_letter_code
_entity_poly.pdbx_strand_id
1 'polypeptide(L)'
;CGVENVQSLCNLALLTGNLGREGTGINPMRGQNNIQGAGDMGALPNNYPGFQSVTDPDSQKKFEKAWGRKIDPELGITKVTALDLCGDQIRAMLIDGENTVVSDPDRKHCENALKSLDFLVVTDLFLTETAAMADVVFPAASWTEVEGTQTNTERRVQRLRAAVEPKGESKPDWWIISALAKKMGFEGFDYSGPEEIFNECCELSPIYNGLDWDRIDQGQFHWPVPDFDHPGTPRLHEDGFINGKGLLALIEYRDPAETIDADYPIWLTTGRRLASYHTRTQTGRSEGIDYLLSEESLEIHP
;
A
#
# COMPACT_ATOMS: atom_id res chain seq x y z
N CYS A 1 -1.27 18.18 11.69
CA CYS A 1 -1.76 17.42 12.87
C CYS A 1 -1.26 15.96 12.87
N GLY A 2 -1.53 15.13 11.86
CA GLY A 2 -1.18 13.69 11.89
C GLY A 2 0.33 13.37 12.00
N VAL A 3 1.15 13.91 11.10
CA VAL A 3 2.61 13.68 11.07
C VAL A 3 3.29 14.17 12.36
N GLU A 4 2.89 15.35 12.83
CA GLU A 4 3.37 15.98 14.07
C GLU A 4 3.01 15.15 15.31
N ASN A 5 1.83 14.53 15.34
CA ASN A 5 1.41 13.63 16.42
C ASN A 5 2.29 12.38 16.47
N VAL A 6 2.60 11.78 15.31
CA VAL A 6 3.53 10.64 15.23
C VAL A 6 4.91 11.04 15.75
N GLN A 7 5.45 12.19 15.30
CA GLN A 7 6.74 12.68 15.78
C GLN A 7 6.73 12.95 17.30
N SER A 8 5.61 13.44 17.85
CA SER A 8 5.46 13.65 19.30
C SER A 8 5.52 12.33 20.07
N LEU A 9 4.88 11.27 19.56
CA LEU A 9 5.00 9.93 20.14
C LEU A 9 6.43 9.37 20.02
N CYS A 10 7.10 9.58 18.88
CA CYS A 10 8.51 9.23 18.71
C CYS A 10 9.40 9.97 19.73
N ASN A 11 9.16 11.25 19.99
CA ASN A 11 9.88 12.00 21.02
C ASN A 11 9.72 11.35 22.40
N LEU A 12 8.50 10.93 22.77
CA LEU A 12 8.27 10.25 24.05
C LEU A 12 9.03 8.92 24.15
N ALA A 13 9.05 8.11 23.09
CA ALA A 13 9.82 6.87 23.07
C ALA A 13 11.34 7.10 23.16
N LEU A 14 11.85 8.15 22.49
CA LEU A 14 13.25 8.57 22.57
C LEU A 14 13.62 9.02 23.99
N LEU A 15 12.80 9.89 24.61
CA LEU A 15 13.05 10.42 25.95
C LEU A 15 13.02 9.34 27.04
N THR A 16 12.18 8.31 26.85
CA THR A 16 12.02 7.22 27.82
C THR A 16 12.92 6.02 27.54
N GLY A 17 13.66 6.01 26.43
CA GLY A 17 14.49 4.87 26.03
C GLY A 17 13.68 3.60 25.71
N ASN A 18 12.44 3.75 25.23
CA ASN A 18 11.54 2.64 24.88
C ASN A 18 11.65 2.29 23.39
N LEU A 19 12.87 1.99 22.93
CA LEU A 19 13.21 1.61 21.56
C LEU A 19 14.32 0.55 21.58
N GLY A 20 14.43 -0.27 20.52
CA GLY A 20 15.51 -1.26 20.38
C GLY A 20 15.50 -2.38 21.43
N ARG A 21 14.36 -2.61 22.10
CA ARG A 21 14.20 -3.61 23.18
C ARG A 21 12.85 -4.29 23.10
N GLU A 22 12.81 -5.56 23.50
CA GLU A 22 11.59 -6.34 23.62
C GLU A 22 10.55 -5.70 24.54
N GLY A 23 9.27 -5.74 24.13
CA GLY A 23 8.17 -5.10 24.86
C GLY A 23 8.12 -3.57 24.74
N THR A 24 8.96 -2.97 23.90
CA THR A 24 8.98 -1.52 23.65
C THR A 24 8.75 -1.18 22.17
N GLY A 25 8.85 0.10 21.80
CA GLY A 25 8.76 0.55 20.41
C GLY A 25 7.60 1.48 20.12
N ILE A 26 7.68 2.14 18.97
CA ILE A 26 6.54 2.82 18.33
C ILE A 26 6.03 1.90 17.24
N ASN A 27 4.80 1.41 17.40
CA ASN A 27 4.23 0.38 16.55
C ASN A 27 2.99 0.93 15.83
N PRO A 28 3.14 1.49 14.62
CA PRO A 28 1.98 1.93 13.84
C PRO A 28 1.21 0.70 13.37
N MET A 29 -0.01 0.54 13.86
CA MET A 29 -0.91 -0.53 13.43
C MET A 29 -1.40 -0.24 12.02
N ARG A 30 -0.80 -0.91 11.04
CA ARG A 30 -1.19 -0.78 9.64
C ARG A 30 -2.50 -1.53 9.40
N GLY A 31 -3.42 -0.90 8.66
CA GLY A 31 -4.78 -1.41 8.49
C GLY A 31 -4.89 -2.59 7.52
N GLN A 32 -4.45 -2.41 6.27
CA GLN A 32 -4.57 -3.44 5.23
C GLN A 32 -3.50 -4.51 5.35
N ASN A 33 -3.86 -5.73 4.97
CA ASN A 33 -3.02 -6.94 5.05
C ASN A 33 -1.63 -6.77 4.42
N ASN A 34 -1.51 -6.01 3.33
CA ASN A 34 -0.27 -5.85 2.57
C ASN A 34 0.13 -4.38 2.32
N ILE A 35 -0.40 -3.41 3.08
CA ILE A 35 0.02 -2.00 2.91
C ILE A 35 1.50 -1.79 3.28
N GLN A 36 2.07 -2.65 4.11
CA GLN A 36 3.51 -2.67 4.34
C GLN A 36 4.22 -3.16 3.07
N GLY A 37 3.83 -4.31 2.52
CA GLY A 37 4.44 -4.87 1.32
C GLY A 37 4.30 -3.97 0.10
N ALA A 38 3.15 -3.33 -0.13
CA ALA A 38 2.99 -2.37 -1.22
C ALA A 38 4.01 -1.21 -1.12
N GLY A 39 4.21 -0.67 0.08
CA GLY A 39 5.26 0.33 0.32
C GLY A 39 6.67 -0.22 0.11
N ASP A 40 6.93 -1.46 0.57
CA ASP A 40 8.21 -2.15 0.38
C ASP A 40 8.52 -2.36 -1.10
N MET A 41 7.52 -2.59 -1.94
CA MET A 41 7.64 -2.79 -3.39
C MET A 41 7.69 -1.48 -4.19
N GLY A 42 7.70 -0.32 -3.52
CA GLY A 42 7.75 0.97 -4.22
C GLY A 42 6.43 1.42 -4.83
N ALA A 43 5.28 0.97 -4.32
CA ALA A 43 3.97 1.56 -4.64
C ALA A 43 3.78 2.92 -3.95
N LEU A 44 4.79 3.78 -4.11
CA LEU A 44 4.92 5.11 -3.54
C LEU A 44 5.56 6.00 -4.62
N PRO A 45 5.11 7.25 -4.78
CA PRO A 45 5.60 8.12 -5.85
C PRO A 45 7.08 8.53 -5.71
N ASN A 46 7.71 8.23 -4.57
CA ASN A 46 9.04 8.71 -4.23
C ASN A 46 10.08 7.60 -3.99
N ASN A 47 9.72 6.32 -4.12
CA ASN A 47 10.63 5.22 -3.85
C ASN A 47 10.53 4.09 -4.87
N TYR A 48 11.68 3.53 -5.25
CA TYR A 48 11.82 2.18 -5.79
C TYR A 48 11.62 1.12 -4.69
N PRO A 49 11.51 -0.19 -5.04
CA PRO A 49 11.49 -1.27 -4.06
C PRO A 49 12.61 -1.14 -3.01
N GLY A 50 12.28 -1.42 -1.75
CA GLY A 50 13.22 -1.35 -0.63
C GLY A 50 13.46 0.03 -0.04
N PHE A 51 12.51 0.96 -0.21
CA PHE A 51 12.59 2.36 0.26
C PHE A 51 13.80 3.12 -0.27
N GLN A 52 14.11 2.91 -1.55
CA GLN A 52 15.22 3.56 -2.24
C GLN A 52 14.70 4.77 -2.99
N SER A 53 15.15 5.97 -2.61
CA SER A 53 14.61 7.21 -3.18
C SER A 53 14.76 7.26 -4.70
N VAL A 54 13.70 7.67 -5.41
CA VAL A 54 13.76 7.88 -6.87
C VAL A 54 14.69 9.03 -7.26
N THR A 55 15.00 9.93 -6.33
CA THR A 55 15.90 11.07 -6.55
C THR A 55 17.37 10.75 -6.23
N ASP A 56 17.68 9.54 -5.73
CA ASP A 56 19.06 9.13 -5.45
C ASP A 56 19.75 8.66 -6.76
N PRO A 57 20.84 9.30 -7.21
CA PRO A 57 21.48 8.96 -8.47
C PRO A 57 22.02 7.53 -8.55
N ASP A 58 22.41 6.92 -7.42
CA ASP A 58 22.93 5.55 -7.43
C ASP A 58 21.79 4.51 -7.50
N SER A 59 20.67 4.79 -6.84
CA SER A 59 19.42 4.05 -7.03
C SER A 59 18.95 4.14 -8.49
N GLN A 60 18.91 5.34 -9.10
CA GLN A 60 18.54 5.51 -10.51
C GLN A 60 19.40 4.66 -11.44
N LYS A 61 20.74 4.77 -11.36
CA LYS A 61 21.65 3.97 -12.19
C LYS A 61 21.43 2.47 -12.03
N LYS A 62 21.14 2.01 -10.80
CA LYS A 62 20.87 0.59 -10.53
C LYS A 62 19.62 0.12 -11.26
N PHE A 63 18.50 0.83 -11.10
CA PHE A 63 17.22 0.44 -11.71
C PHE A 63 17.22 0.65 -13.24
N GLU A 64 17.88 1.69 -13.75
CA GLU A 64 18.09 1.86 -15.19
C GLU A 64 18.86 0.70 -15.81
N LYS A 65 19.91 0.22 -15.13
CA LYS A 65 20.68 -0.95 -15.56
C LYS A 65 19.84 -2.22 -15.50
N ALA A 66 19.10 -2.43 -14.41
CA ALA A 66 18.28 -3.63 -14.21
C ALA A 66 17.16 -3.74 -15.26
N TRP A 67 16.46 -2.63 -15.52
CA TRP A 67 15.29 -2.62 -16.40
C TRP A 67 15.58 -2.19 -17.85
N GLY A 68 16.86 -1.94 -18.16
CA GLY A 68 17.34 -1.64 -19.52
C GLY A 68 16.73 -0.37 -20.12
N ARG A 69 16.29 0.58 -19.30
CA ARG A 69 15.59 1.79 -19.75
C ARG A 69 15.91 2.98 -18.88
N LYS A 70 15.78 4.18 -19.44
CA LYS A 70 15.87 5.41 -18.68
C LYS A 70 14.67 5.51 -17.74
N ILE A 71 14.91 5.89 -16.48
CA ILE A 71 13.86 6.13 -15.50
C ILE A 71 13.66 7.63 -15.30
N ASP A 72 12.45 8.02 -14.94
CA ASP A 72 12.12 9.39 -14.57
C ASP A 72 12.84 9.75 -13.25
N PRO A 73 13.69 10.79 -13.22
CA PRO A 73 14.38 11.19 -12.00
C PRO A 73 13.49 12.00 -11.04
N GLU A 74 12.30 12.40 -11.46
CA GLU A 74 11.43 13.28 -10.68
C GLU A 74 10.52 12.50 -9.72
N LEU A 75 10.06 13.20 -8.68
CA LEU A 75 9.07 12.66 -7.76
C LEU A 75 7.73 12.54 -8.49
N GLY A 76 7.10 11.37 -8.39
CA GLY A 76 5.72 11.22 -8.79
C GLY A 76 4.78 12.05 -7.91
N ILE A 77 3.53 12.16 -8.36
CA ILE A 77 2.47 12.81 -7.58
C ILE A 77 1.73 11.81 -6.68
N THR A 78 1.18 12.29 -5.57
CA THR A 78 0.32 11.47 -4.70
C THR A 78 -1.07 11.28 -5.34
N LYS A 79 -1.78 10.23 -4.94
CA LYS A 79 -3.15 9.96 -5.41
C LYS A 79 -4.08 11.17 -5.22
N VAL A 80 -4.03 11.83 -4.07
CA VAL A 80 -4.86 13.03 -3.78
C VAL A 80 -4.57 14.12 -4.82
N THR A 81 -3.29 14.42 -5.05
CA THR A 81 -2.88 15.38 -6.08
C THR A 81 -3.27 14.93 -7.50
N ALA A 82 -3.21 13.63 -7.80
CA ALA A 82 -3.62 13.11 -9.10
C ALA A 82 -5.12 13.32 -9.36
N LEU A 83 -5.98 13.13 -8.34
CA LEU A 83 -7.42 13.40 -8.42
C LEU A 83 -7.70 14.89 -8.66
N ASP A 84 -6.99 15.80 -7.99
CA ASP A 84 -7.11 17.24 -8.22
C ASP A 84 -6.73 17.66 -9.66
N LEU A 85 -5.87 16.90 -10.32
CA LEU A 85 -5.34 17.18 -11.65
C LEU A 85 -6.08 16.45 -12.78
N CYS A 86 -7.09 15.64 -12.47
CA CYS A 86 -7.85 14.88 -13.46
C CYS A 86 -8.62 15.79 -14.42
N GLY A 87 -8.51 15.52 -15.72
CA GLY A 87 -9.11 16.31 -16.81
C GLY A 87 -8.29 17.53 -17.22
N ASP A 88 -7.26 17.89 -16.47
CA ASP A 88 -6.26 18.89 -16.85
C ASP A 88 -4.94 18.20 -17.22
N GLN A 89 -4.08 17.93 -16.24
CA GLN A 89 -2.77 17.31 -16.46
C GLN A 89 -2.83 15.78 -16.49
N ILE A 90 -3.76 15.18 -15.74
CA ILE A 90 -3.99 13.74 -15.75
C ILE A 90 -5.18 13.45 -16.66
N ARG A 91 -4.90 12.81 -17.79
CA ARG A 91 -5.90 12.47 -18.82
C ARG A 91 -6.32 11.00 -18.79
N ALA A 92 -5.50 10.13 -18.21
CA ALA A 92 -5.83 8.72 -18.05
C ALA A 92 -5.35 8.19 -16.69
N MET A 93 -6.05 7.19 -16.16
CA MET A 93 -5.71 6.56 -14.89
C MET A 93 -5.95 5.05 -14.95
N LEU A 94 -5.02 4.28 -14.37
CA LEU A 94 -5.21 2.86 -14.07
C LEU A 94 -5.30 2.73 -12.55
N ILE A 95 -6.44 2.27 -12.05
CA ILE A 95 -6.68 2.01 -10.63
C ILE A 95 -6.67 0.50 -10.42
N ASP A 96 -5.83 0.01 -9.51
CA ASP A 96 -5.67 -1.41 -9.24
C ASP A 96 -6.03 -1.72 -7.78
N GLY A 97 -7.10 -2.50 -7.57
CA GLY A 97 -7.52 -2.97 -6.25
C GLY A 97 -8.04 -1.90 -5.29
N GLU A 98 -8.53 -0.75 -5.79
CA GLU A 98 -9.02 0.36 -4.97
C GLU A 98 -10.41 0.86 -5.40
N ASN A 99 -11.27 1.11 -4.41
CA ASN A 99 -12.60 1.69 -4.60
C ASN A 99 -12.64 3.18 -4.20
N THR A 100 -11.85 3.97 -4.92
CA THR A 100 -11.63 5.42 -4.71
C THR A 100 -12.90 6.20 -4.40
N VAL A 101 -13.98 6.00 -5.15
CA VAL A 101 -15.27 6.72 -4.98
C VAL A 101 -15.87 6.55 -3.58
N VAL A 102 -15.59 5.43 -2.90
CA VAL A 102 -16.15 5.11 -1.58
C VAL A 102 -15.14 5.32 -0.46
N SER A 103 -13.86 5.02 -0.70
CA SER A 103 -12.84 5.05 0.34
C SER A 103 -12.18 6.41 0.56
N ASP A 104 -12.14 7.27 -0.47
CA ASP A 104 -11.52 8.58 -0.38
C ASP A 104 -12.49 9.67 0.12
N PRO A 105 -11.97 10.73 0.78
CA PRO A 105 -12.79 11.84 1.23
C PRO A 105 -13.38 12.62 0.05
N ASP A 106 -14.49 13.30 0.30
CA ASP A 106 -15.25 14.03 -0.72
C ASP A 106 -15.54 13.16 -1.96
N ARG A 107 -16.51 12.26 -1.79
CA ARG A 107 -17.01 11.39 -2.86
C ARG A 107 -17.35 12.16 -4.13
N LYS A 108 -17.94 13.36 -4.01
CA LYS A 108 -18.36 14.15 -5.18
C LYS A 108 -17.15 14.66 -5.95
N HIS A 109 -16.11 15.10 -5.26
CA HIS A 109 -14.83 15.44 -5.88
C HIS A 109 -14.26 14.22 -6.62
N CYS A 110 -14.17 13.06 -5.97
CA CYS A 110 -13.66 11.83 -6.58
C CYS A 110 -14.46 11.44 -7.84
N GLU A 111 -15.80 11.46 -7.78
CA GLU A 111 -16.64 11.16 -8.93
C GLU A 111 -16.42 12.15 -10.10
N ASN A 112 -16.26 13.44 -9.80
CA ASN A 112 -16.02 14.46 -10.82
C ASN A 112 -14.64 14.30 -11.46
N ALA A 113 -13.61 14.03 -10.64
CA ALA A 113 -12.25 13.79 -11.11
C ALA A 113 -12.19 12.57 -12.04
N LEU A 114 -12.76 11.44 -11.63
CA LEU A 114 -12.74 10.24 -12.48
C LEU A 114 -13.54 10.41 -13.77
N LYS A 115 -14.64 11.19 -13.77
CA LYS A 115 -15.43 11.50 -14.98
C LYS A 115 -14.74 12.48 -15.93
N SER A 116 -13.74 13.25 -15.47
CA SER A 116 -13.03 14.22 -16.30
C SER A 116 -11.85 13.61 -17.06
N LEU A 117 -11.48 12.36 -16.75
CA LEU A 117 -10.48 11.60 -17.50
C LEU A 117 -10.98 11.30 -18.92
N ASP A 118 -10.04 11.24 -19.86
CA ASP A 118 -10.29 10.73 -21.22
C ASP A 118 -10.35 9.19 -21.24
N PHE A 119 -9.68 8.54 -20.29
CA PHE A 119 -9.64 7.08 -20.21
C PHE A 119 -9.37 6.57 -18.80
N LEU A 120 -10.27 5.74 -18.27
CA LEU A 120 -10.17 5.10 -16.96
C LEU A 120 -10.14 3.57 -17.10
N VAL A 121 -9.09 2.96 -16.56
CA VAL A 121 -8.96 1.50 -16.43
C VAL A 121 -9.05 1.13 -14.96
N VAL A 122 -9.85 0.13 -14.64
CA VAL A 122 -9.93 -0.42 -13.27
C VAL A 122 -9.66 -1.92 -13.29
N THR A 123 -8.70 -2.36 -12.48
CA THR A 123 -8.46 -3.78 -12.16
C THR A 123 -9.06 -4.05 -10.79
N ASP A 124 -10.07 -4.92 -10.71
CA ASP A 124 -10.76 -5.21 -9.44
C ASP A 124 -11.35 -6.63 -9.49
N LEU A 125 -11.55 -7.21 -8.31
CA LEU A 125 -12.22 -8.50 -8.13
C LEU A 125 -13.72 -8.40 -8.40
N PHE A 126 -14.31 -7.23 -8.14
CA PHE A 126 -15.74 -6.99 -8.33
C PHE A 126 -16.00 -5.69 -9.09
N LEU A 127 -17.19 -5.58 -9.69
CA LEU A 127 -17.68 -4.30 -10.21
C LEU A 127 -18.04 -3.37 -9.03
N THR A 128 -17.03 -2.66 -8.52
CA THR A 128 -17.16 -1.63 -7.49
C THR A 128 -17.75 -0.35 -8.04
N GLU A 129 -18.10 0.60 -7.16
CA GLU A 129 -18.56 1.93 -7.54
C GLU A 129 -17.53 2.65 -8.42
N THR A 130 -16.24 2.46 -8.15
CA THR A 130 -15.15 2.98 -8.97
C THR A 130 -15.04 2.23 -10.30
N ALA A 131 -15.06 0.89 -10.30
CA ALA A 131 -15.01 0.09 -11.52
C ALA A 131 -16.21 0.35 -12.47
N ALA A 132 -17.39 0.63 -11.92
CA ALA A 132 -18.58 0.98 -12.69
C ALA A 132 -18.47 2.30 -13.47
N MET A 133 -17.47 3.14 -13.13
CA MET A 133 -17.16 4.37 -13.86
C MET A 133 -16.09 4.20 -14.94
N ALA A 134 -15.43 3.04 -15.00
CA ALA A 134 -14.30 2.80 -15.89
C ALA A 134 -14.72 2.55 -17.34
N ASP A 135 -13.87 2.94 -18.28
CA ASP A 135 -14.00 2.59 -19.70
C ASP A 135 -13.66 1.12 -19.93
N VAL A 136 -12.69 0.60 -19.17
CA VAL A 136 -12.26 -0.80 -19.20
C VAL A 136 -12.14 -1.33 -17.78
N VAL A 137 -12.71 -2.51 -17.55
CA VAL A 137 -12.54 -3.26 -16.30
C VAL A 137 -11.81 -4.56 -16.60
N PHE A 138 -10.67 -4.78 -15.93
CA PHE A 138 -9.98 -6.06 -15.95
C PHE A 138 -10.34 -6.88 -14.71
N PRO A 139 -10.84 -8.13 -14.87
CA PRO A 139 -11.19 -8.97 -13.73
C PRO A 139 -9.93 -9.51 -13.04
N ALA A 140 -9.68 -9.05 -11.82
CA ALA A 140 -8.58 -9.54 -10.98
C ALA A 140 -8.92 -10.89 -10.33
N ALA A 141 -7.92 -11.74 -10.17
CA ALA A 141 -8.04 -12.99 -9.41
C ALA A 141 -8.02 -12.70 -7.89
N SER A 142 -8.78 -13.49 -7.12
CA SER A 142 -8.89 -13.31 -5.67
C SER A 142 -7.64 -13.78 -4.91
N TRP A 143 -7.50 -13.40 -3.63
CA TRP A 143 -6.38 -13.83 -2.79
C TRP A 143 -6.24 -15.36 -2.65
N THR A 144 -7.34 -16.12 -2.77
CA THR A 144 -7.33 -17.59 -2.75
C THR A 144 -6.96 -18.20 -4.11
N GLU A 145 -6.90 -17.40 -5.16
CA GLU A 145 -6.70 -17.80 -6.56
C GLU A 145 -5.29 -17.50 -7.05
N VAL A 146 -4.49 -16.79 -6.26
CA VAL A 146 -3.18 -16.29 -6.67
C VAL A 146 -2.07 -16.77 -5.74
N GLU A 147 -0.86 -16.82 -6.29
CA GLU A 147 0.36 -17.02 -5.54
C GLU A 147 1.14 -15.71 -5.43
N GLY A 148 1.87 -15.53 -4.33
CA GLY A 148 2.73 -14.37 -4.12
C GLY A 148 3.25 -14.30 -2.70
N THR A 149 3.49 -13.07 -2.25
CA THR A 149 3.85 -12.76 -0.86
C THR A 149 3.02 -11.61 -0.31
N GLN A 150 2.88 -11.57 1.01
CA GLN A 150 2.31 -10.45 1.74
C GLN A 150 3.20 -10.09 2.92
N THR A 151 3.35 -8.79 3.17
CA THR A 151 4.09 -8.27 4.30
C THR A 151 3.14 -7.57 5.25
N ASN A 152 3.08 -8.06 6.50
CA ASN A 152 2.14 -7.59 7.51
C ASN A 152 2.65 -6.36 8.29
N THR A 153 1.88 -5.90 9.28
CA THR A 153 2.20 -4.71 10.08
C THR A 153 3.52 -4.76 10.85
N GLU A 154 4.03 -5.95 11.19
CA GLU A 154 5.30 -6.11 11.90
C GLU A 154 6.48 -6.30 10.95
N ARG A 155 6.28 -6.13 9.63
CA ARG A 155 7.25 -6.37 8.54
C ARG A 155 7.55 -7.85 8.26
N ARG A 156 6.68 -8.75 8.71
CA ARG A 156 6.83 -10.19 8.41
C ARG A 156 6.37 -10.46 6.98
N VAL A 157 7.29 -10.90 6.14
CA VAL A 157 7.02 -11.40 4.80
C VAL A 157 6.47 -12.82 4.91
N GLN A 158 5.39 -13.11 4.19
CA GLN A 158 4.65 -14.37 4.26
C GLN A 158 4.27 -14.85 2.87
N ARG A 159 4.39 -16.15 2.61
CA ARG A 159 4.00 -16.78 1.35
C ARG A 159 2.48 -16.90 1.24
N LEU A 160 1.92 -16.42 0.13
CA LEU A 160 0.52 -16.56 -0.26
C LEU A 160 0.37 -17.69 -1.28
N ARG A 161 -0.40 -18.73 -0.97
CA ARG A 161 -0.57 -19.89 -1.86
C ARG A 161 -1.99 -19.95 -2.41
N ALA A 162 -2.12 -20.22 -3.70
CA ALA A 162 -3.40 -20.45 -4.33
C ALA A 162 -4.04 -21.71 -3.72
N ALA A 163 -5.30 -21.58 -3.29
CA ALA A 163 -6.11 -22.67 -2.78
C ALA A 163 -7.08 -23.21 -3.84
N VAL A 164 -7.41 -22.39 -4.84
CA VAL A 164 -8.31 -22.69 -5.95
C VAL A 164 -7.80 -22.03 -7.22
N GLU A 165 -8.27 -22.48 -8.38
CA GLU A 165 -7.95 -21.84 -9.66
C GLU A 165 -8.70 -20.50 -9.84
N PRO A 166 -8.12 -19.52 -10.57
CA PRO A 166 -8.80 -18.30 -10.96
C PRO A 166 -10.15 -18.56 -11.64
N LYS A 167 -11.16 -17.77 -11.28
CA LYS A 167 -12.52 -17.94 -11.79
C LYS A 167 -12.75 -17.22 -13.11
N GLY A 168 -13.35 -17.93 -14.06
CA GLY A 168 -13.73 -17.38 -15.36
C GLY A 168 -12.50 -16.93 -16.14
N GLU A 169 -12.47 -15.65 -16.53
CA GLU A 169 -11.35 -15.04 -17.25
C GLU A 169 -10.44 -14.21 -16.33
N SER A 170 -10.61 -14.32 -15.00
CA SER A 170 -9.80 -13.55 -14.07
C SER A 170 -8.32 -13.92 -14.16
N LYS A 171 -7.46 -12.93 -13.94
CA LYS A 171 -6.00 -13.08 -13.97
C LYS A 171 -5.37 -12.42 -12.75
N PRO A 172 -4.23 -12.92 -12.26
CA PRO A 172 -3.45 -12.20 -11.27
C PRO A 172 -3.08 -10.80 -11.77
N ASP A 173 -3.04 -9.82 -10.87
CA ASP A 173 -2.81 -8.42 -11.19
C ASP A 173 -1.46 -8.23 -11.91
N TRP A 174 -0.40 -8.91 -11.44
CA TRP A 174 0.92 -8.91 -12.08
C TRP A 174 0.88 -9.37 -13.54
N TRP A 175 0.01 -10.33 -13.87
CA TRP A 175 -0.14 -10.84 -15.22
C TRP A 175 -0.84 -9.81 -16.10
N ILE A 176 -1.87 -9.14 -15.58
CA ILE A 176 -2.60 -8.07 -16.29
C ILE A 176 -1.63 -6.93 -16.64
N ILE A 177 -0.86 -6.47 -15.65
CA ILE A 177 0.15 -5.41 -15.85
C ILE A 177 1.22 -5.85 -16.85
N SER A 178 1.73 -7.08 -16.74
CA SER A 178 2.72 -7.62 -17.68
C SER A 178 2.18 -7.72 -19.10
N ALA A 179 0.93 -8.17 -19.27
CA ALA A 179 0.29 -8.28 -20.57
C ALA A 179 0.06 -6.89 -21.20
N LEU A 180 -0.37 -5.91 -20.41
CA LEU A 180 -0.53 -4.53 -20.87
C LEU A 180 0.82 -3.94 -21.30
N ALA A 181 1.87 -4.11 -20.49
CA ALA A 181 3.21 -3.64 -20.81
C ALA A 181 3.72 -4.23 -22.14
N LYS A 182 3.57 -5.54 -22.35
CA LYS A 182 3.92 -6.20 -23.63
C LYS A 182 3.12 -5.63 -24.80
N LYS A 183 1.82 -5.37 -24.63
CA LYS A 183 0.97 -4.77 -25.67
C LYS A 183 1.37 -3.34 -26.01
N MET A 184 1.93 -2.60 -25.04
CA MET A 184 2.51 -1.28 -25.24
C MET A 184 3.92 -1.31 -25.85
N GLY A 185 4.49 -2.50 -26.07
CA GLY A 185 5.82 -2.68 -26.66
C GLY A 185 6.97 -2.63 -25.67
N PHE A 186 6.71 -2.76 -24.37
CA PHE A 186 7.77 -2.89 -23.37
C PHE A 186 8.31 -4.32 -23.33
N GLU A 187 9.64 -4.43 -23.28
CA GLU A 187 10.37 -5.67 -23.01
C GLU A 187 10.54 -5.89 -21.49
N GLY A 188 10.91 -7.11 -21.08
CA GLY A 188 11.22 -7.43 -19.68
C GLY A 188 10.00 -7.79 -18.81
N PHE A 189 8.84 -8.06 -19.42
CA PHE A 189 7.61 -8.46 -18.72
C PHE A 189 7.24 -9.93 -18.97
N ASP A 190 8.20 -10.74 -19.42
CA ASP A 190 8.01 -12.16 -19.76
C ASP A 190 8.05 -13.11 -18.56
N TYR A 191 7.47 -12.66 -17.44
CA TYR A 191 7.41 -13.43 -16.21
C TYR A 191 6.54 -14.68 -16.38
N SER A 192 7.08 -15.83 -15.99
CA SER A 192 6.36 -17.11 -15.98
C SER A 192 5.47 -17.27 -14.74
N GLY A 193 5.86 -16.62 -13.64
CA GLY A 193 5.14 -16.65 -12.38
C GLY A 193 5.63 -15.58 -11.37
N PRO A 194 4.92 -15.44 -10.24
CA PRO A 194 5.26 -14.46 -9.19
C PRO A 194 6.63 -14.69 -8.54
N GLU A 195 7.19 -15.90 -8.63
CA GLU A 195 8.52 -16.25 -8.14
C GLU A 195 9.63 -15.44 -8.80
N GLU A 196 9.56 -15.25 -10.12
CA GLU A 196 10.55 -14.48 -10.86
C GLU A 196 10.51 -13.01 -10.47
N ILE A 197 9.30 -12.46 -10.29
CA ILE A 197 9.08 -11.08 -9.86
C ILE A 197 9.60 -10.88 -8.43
N PHE A 198 9.30 -11.80 -7.52
CA PHE A 198 9.76 -11.73 -6.14
C PHE A 198 11.29 -11.81 -6.06
N ASN A 199 11.92 -12.72 -6.81
CA ASN A 199 13.36 -12.87 -6.84
C ASN A 199 14.07 -11.63 -7.42
N GLU A 200 13.53 -11.05 -8.51
CA GLU A 200 14.04 -9.77 -9.04
C GLU A 200 13.93 -8.66 -8.00
N CYS A 201 12.80 -8.57 -7.30
CA CYS A 201 12.63 -7.58 -6.23
C CYS A 201 13.65 -7.79 -5.10
N CYS A 202 13.90 -9.03 -4.68
CA CYS A 202 14.88 -9.35 -3.66
C CYS A 202 16.29 -8.92 -4.08
N GLU A 203 16.71 -9.21 -5.32
CA GLU A 203 18.01 -8.79 -5.86
C GLU A 203 18.16 -7.26 -5.87
N LEU A 204 17.08 -6.53 -6.14
CA LEU A 204 17.11 -5.07 -6.25
C LEU A 204 16.89 -4.34 -4.92
N SER A 205 16.36 -5.01 -3.90
CA SER A 205 15.93 -4.40 -2.64
C SER A 205 16.90 -4.73 -1.50
N PRO A 206 17.61 -3.74 -0.91
CA PRO A 206 18.60 -3.99 0.15
C PRO A 206 17.98 -4.59 1.41
N ILE A 207 16.69 -4.34 1.67
CA ILE A 207 15.98 -4.89 2.83
C ILE A 207 15.49 -6.33 2.61
N TYR A 208 15.43 -6.80 1.36
CA TYR A 208 14.95 -8.16 1.00
C TYR A 208 16.06 -9.00 0.35
N ASN A 209 17.29 -8.50 0.21
CA ASN A 209 18.41 -9.11 -0.52
C ASN A 209 18.80 -10.51 -0.05
N GLY A 210 18.51 -10.85 1.20
CA GLY A 210 18.70 -12.20 1.74
C GLY A 210 17.57 -13.17 1.45
N LEU A 211 16.46 -12.74 0.87
CA LEU A 211 15.31 -13.58 0.59
C LEU A 211 15.31 -14.01 -0.88
N ASP A 212 14.67 -15.13 -1.13
CA ASP A 212 14.23 -15.58 -2.44
C ASP A 212 12.94 -16.42 -2.26
N TRP A 213 12.36 -16.84 -3.36
CA TRP A 213 11.11 -17.60 -3.37
C TRP A 213 11.18 -18.90 -2.55
N ASP A 214 12.28 -19.63 -2.68
CA ASP A 214 12.47 -20.92 -1.99
C ASP A 214 12.61 -20.71 -0.48
N ARG A 215 13.33 -19.67 -0.07
CA ARG A 215 13.55 -19.34 1.34
C ARG A 215 12.26 -18.87 2.00
N ILE A 216 11.48 -18.00 1.35
CA ILE A 216 10.23 -17.51 1.92
C ILE A 216 9.13 -18.59 1.96
N ASP A 217 9.20 -19.60 1.10
CA ASP A 217 8.28 -20.73 1.11
C ASP A 217 8.36 -21.54 2.42
N GLN A 218 9.55 -21.62 3.01
CA GLN A 218 9.85 -22.47 4.17
C GLN A 218 9.96 -21.69 5.50
N GLY A 219 9.88 -20.36 5.47
CA GLY A 219 10.26 -19.53 6.61
C GLY A 219 9.30 -18.39 6.94
N GLN A 220 9.66 -17.65 7.98
CA GLN A 220 9.01 -16.41 8.36
C GLN A 220 10.10 -15.39 8.66
N PHE A 221 10.13 -14.30 7.90
CA PHE A 221 11.20 -13.32 7.99
C PHE A 221 10.63 -11.93 8.20
N HIS A 222 11.13 -11.24 9.22
CA HIS A 222 10.93 -9.81 9.39
C HIS A 222 12.04 -9.09 8.64
N TRP A 223 11.69 -8.22 7.70
CA TRP A 223 12.72 -7.40 7.06
C TRP A 223 13.18 -6.28 8.01
N PRO A 224 14.44 -5.81 7.90
CA PRO A 224 15.42 -6.16 6.87
C PRO A 224 16.01 -7.58 6.97
N VAL A 225 16.35 -8.15 5.82
CA VAL A 225 17.11 -9.40 5.67
C VAL A 225 18.19 -9.14 4.62
N PRO A 226 19.37 -8.62 5.02
CA PRO A 226 20.38 -8.13 4.07
C PRO A 226 21.13 -9.25 3.32
N ASP A 227 21.20 -10.45 3.87
CA ASP A 227 21.94 -11.58 3.30
C ASP A 227 21.25 -12.93 3.55
N PHE A 228 21.65 -13.94 2.78
CA PHE A 228 20.96 -15.23 2.71
C PHE A 228 20.96 -16.02 4.02
N ASP A 229 21.96 -15.81 4.90
CA ASP A 229 22.04 -16.51 6.18
C ASP A 229 21.41 -15.69 7.33
N HIS A 230 21.06 -14.42 7.09
CA HIS A 230 20.49 -13.53 8.10
C HIS A 230 19.14 -14.04 8.64
N PRO A 231 18.94 -14.21 9.96
CA PRO A 231 17.73 -14.84 10.53
C PRO A 231 16.45 -13.98 10.43
N GLY A 232 16.59 -12.74 9.96
CA GLY A 232 15.55 -11.71 9.97
C GLY A 232 15.74 -10.72 11.12
N THR A 233 15.01 -9.61 11.07
CA THR A 233 15.10 -8.51 12.04
C THR A 233 13.74 -8.28 12.73
N PRO A 234 13.40 -9.10 13.75
CA PRO A 234 12.14 -8.96 14.49
C PRO A 234 11.96 -7.59 15.15
N ARG A 235 13.07 -6.97 15.57
CA ARG A 235 13.11 -5.63 16.16
C ARG A 235 14.09 -4.73 15.45
N LEU A 236 13.64 -3.52 15.16
CA LEU A 236 14.51 -2.46 14.65
C LEU A 236 15.21 -1.73 15.81
N HIS A 237 16.34 -1.12 15.47
CA HIS A 237 17.09 -0.19 16.33
C HIS A 237 17.75 -0.81 17.57
N GLU A 238 17.93 -2.13 17.62
CA GLU A 238 18.68 -2.79 18.73
C GLU A 238 20.14 -2.29 18.77
N ASP A 239 20.77 -2.14 17.60
CA ASP A 239 22.15 -1.65 17.45
C ASP A 239 22.22 -0.14 17.12
N GLY A 240 21.13 0.59 17.36
CA GLY A 240 21.02 2.02 17.06
C GLY A 240 20.27 2.34 15.77
N PHE A 241 20.17 3.63 15.46
CA PHE A 241 19.43 4.10 14.28
C PHE A 241 20.31 4.06 13.03
N ILE A 242 19.69 3.82 11.86
CA ILE A 242 20.38 3.81 10.57
C ILE A 242 21.06 5.16 10.28
N ASN A 243 20.42 6.26 10.68
CA ASN A 243 20.97 7.62 10.62
C ASN A 243 21.86 7.98 11.83
N GLY A 244 22.25 7.00 12.65
CA GLY A 244 23.11 7.13 13.82
C GLY A 244 22.40 7.53 15.10
N LYS A 245 21.53 8.56 15.08
CA LYS A 245 20.84 9.06 16.29
C LYS A 245 19.36 9.34 16.04
N GLY A 246 18.56 9.09 17.07
CA GLY A 246 17.17 9.51 17.11
C GLY A 246 17.06 11.03 17.05
N LEU A 247 16.08 11.52 16.30
CA LEU A 247 15.86 12.95 16.08
C LEU A 247 14.68 13.41 16.93
N LEU A 248 14.96 14.30 17.89
CA LEU A 248 13.93 15.03 18.64
C LEU A 248 13.53 16.27 17.83
N ALA A 249 12.22 16.47 17.68
CA ALA A 249 11.67 17.65 17.03
C ALA A 249 10.77 18.42 18.00
N LEU A 250 10.85 19.75 17.99
CA LEU A 250 9.89 20.59 18.70
C LEU A 250 8.61 20.65 17.89
N ILE A 251 7.50 20.24 18.51
CA ILE A 251 6.18 20.21 17.90
C ILE A 251 5.27 21.14 18.70
N GLU A 252 4.75 22.17 18.04
CA GLU A 252 3.78 23.08 18.62
C GLU A 252 2.36 22.57 18.37
N TYR A 253 1.49 22.76 19.36
CA TYR A 253 0.08 22.47 19.20
C TYR A 253 -0.56 23.45 18.21
N ARG A 254 -1.44 22.92 17.37
CA ARG A 254 -2.34 23.71 16.53
C ARG A 254 -3.71 23.05 16.47
N ASP A 255 -4.74 23.86 16.35
CA ASP A 255 -6.09 23.38 16.10
C ASP A 255 -6.17 22.63 14.76
N PRO A 256 -7.11 21.68 14.61
CA PRO A 256 -7.46 21.12 13.30
C PRO A 256 -7.97 22.23 12.35
N ALA A 257 -7.91 21.95 11.05
CA ALA A 257 -8.38 22.89 10.03
C ALA A 257 -9.90 23.15 10.10
N GLU A 258 -10.66 22.15 10.57
CA GLU A 258 -12.09 22.26 10.85
C GLU A 258 -12.31 22.27 12.36
N THR A 259 -13.08 23.24 12.85
CA THR A 259 -13.53 23.35 14.23
C THR A 259 -15.04 23.55 14.28
N ILE A 260 -15.67 23.17 15.40
CA ILE A 260 -17.10 23.36 15.59
C ILE A 260 -17.47 24.84 15.71
N ASP A 261 -18.68 25.19 15.28
CA ASP A 261 -19.24 26.54 15.42
C ASP A 261 -20.75 26.48 15.73
N ALA A 262 -21.46 27.61 15.56
CA ALA A 262 -22.89 27.70 15.84
C ALA A 262 -23.75 26.93 14.82
N ASP A 263 -23.29 26.79 13.58
CA ASP A 263 -24.00 26.09 12.51
C ASP A 263 -23.66 24.58 12.53
N TYR A 264 -22.44 24.21 12.95
CA TYR A 264 -21.94 22.84 13.09
C TYR A 264 -21.39 22.58 14.50
N PRO A 265 -22.25 22.44 15.52
CA PRO A 265 -21.83 22.39 16.93
C PRO A 265 -21.30 21.02 17.40
N ILE A 266 -21.09 20.06 16.50
CA ILE A 266 -20.76 18.66 16.85
C ILE A 266 -19.54 18.20 16.04
N TRP A 267 -18.63 17.50 16.71
CA TRP A 267 -17.56 16.76 16.05
C TRP A 267 -18.07 15.45 15.45
N LEU A 268 -17.80 15.23 14.17
CA LEU A 268 -18.00 13.94 13.51
C LEU A 268 -16.69 13.16 13.49
N THR A 269 -16.72 11.87 13.80
CA THR A 269 -15.58 10.98 13.65
C THR A 269 -16.03 9.68 13.00
N THR A 270 -15.26 9.19 12.03
CA THR A 270 -15.51 7.92 11.37
C THR A 270 -14.64 6.82 11.98
N GLY A 271 -15.19 5.62 12.11
CA GLY A 271 -14.49 4.46 12.67
C GLY A 271 -14.51 3.23 11.77
N ARG A 272 -14.21 2.08 12.39
CA ARG A 272 -14.33 0.76 11.77
C ARG A 272 -15.21 -0.13 12.64
N ARG A 273 -15.85 -1.11 12.01
CA ARG A 273 -16.66 -2.15 12.67
C ARG A 273 -15.92 -3.48 12.54
N LEU A 274 -15.96 -4.31 13.57
CA LEU A 274 -15.30 -5.62 13.53
C LEU A 274 -15.86 -6.51 12.41
N ALA A 275 -17.18 -6.48 12.20
CA ALA A 275 -17.86 -7.33 11.23
C ALA A 275 -17.60 -6.92 9.77
N SER A 276 -17.38 -5.63 9.51
CA SER A 276 -17.31 -5.09 8.14
C SER A 276 -15.93 -4.50 7.86
N TYR A 277 -15.35 -4.88 6.72
CA TYR A 277 -14.04 -4.38 6.31
C TYR A 277 -14.17 -3.27 5.26
N HIS A 278 -13.72 -2.07 5.62
CA HIS A 278 -13.64 -0.89 4.74
C HIS A 278 -14.92 -0.68 3.90
N THR A 279 -14.81 -0.67 2.57
CA THR A 279 -15.91 -0.42 1.62
C THR A 279 -16.91 -1.56 1.50
N ARG A 280 -16.78 -2.61 2.33
CA ARG A 280 -17.61 -3.83 2.32
C ARG A 280 -17.62 -4.57 0.97
N THR A 281 -16.71 -4.26 0.05
CA THR A 281 -16.64 -4.91 -1.27
C THR A 281 -16.59 -6.43 -1.15
N GLN A 282 -15.71 -6.96 -0.29
CA GLN A 282 -15.61 -8.40 -0.04
C GLN A 282 -16.54 -8.84 1.08
N THR A 283 -16.43 -8.23 2.26
CA THR A 283 -17.16 -8.65 3.47
C THR A 283 -18.68 -8.54 3.33
N GLY A 284 -19.20 -7.51 2.65
CA GLY A 284 -20.63 -7.35 2.37
C GLY A 284 -21.22 -8.40 1.43
N ARG A 285 -20.38 -9.23 0.79
CA ARG A 285 -20.79 -10.37 -0.05
C ARG A 285 -20.63 -11.71 0.67
N SER A 286 -20.11 -11.71 1.90
CA SER A 286 -20.00 -12.91 2.72
C SER A 286 -21.35 -13.22 3.37
N GLU A 287 -21.82 -14.45 3.23
CA GLU A 287 -23.02 -14.91 3.92
C GLU A 287 -22.88 -14.74 5.44
N GLY A 288 -23.98 -14.30 6.08
CA GLY A 288 -24.04 -14.13 7.54
C GLY A 288 -23.47 -12.81 8.08
N ILE A 289 -22.80 -11.97 7.27
CA ILE A 289 -22.23 -10.72 7.78
C ILE A 289 -23.31 -9.74 8.27
N ASP A 290 -24.44 -9.70 7.56
CA ASP A 290 -25.55 -8.78 7.88
C ASP A 290 -26.28 -9.20 9.17
N TYR A 291 -26.12 -10.45 9.63
CA TYR A 291 -26.60 -10.87 10.95
C TYR A 291 -25.82 -10.18 12.08
N LEU A 292 -24.53 -9.92 11.88
CA LEU A 292 -23.68 -9.25 12.87
C LEU A 292 -23.88 -7.73 12.85
N LEU A 293 -24.03 -7.16 11.65
CA LEU A 293 -24.28 -5.73 11.46
C LEU A 293 -25.07 -5.51 10.15
N SER A 294 -26.38 -5.32 10.28
CA SER A 294 -27.27 -5.16 9.12
C SER A 294 -27.17 -3.79 8.44
N GLU A 295 -26.87 -2.74 9.21
CA GLU A 295 -26.72 -1.37 8.71
C GLU A 295 -25.70 -0.58 9.54
N GLU A 296 -25.18 0.50 8.98
CA GLU A 296 -24.35 1.44 9.72
C GLU A 296 -25.20 2.29 10.67
N SER A 297 -24.60 2.68 11.80
CA SER A 297 -25.27 3.45 12.83
C SER A 297 -24.45 4.67 13.24
N LEU A 298 -25.16 5.72 13.67
CA LEU A 298 -24.56 6.90 14.28
C LEU A 298 -24.58 6.75 15.81
N GLU A 299 -23.40 6.72 16.42
CA GLU A 299 -23.26 6.68 17.88
C GLU A 299 -23.28 8.10 18.45
N ILE A 300 -24.30 8.41 19.27
CA ILE A 300 -24.52 9.74 19.83
C ILE A 300 -24.49 9.64 21.36
N HIS A 301 -23.81 10.60 22.01
CA HIS A 301 -23.86 10.72 23.46
C HIS A 301 -25.29 11.06 23.93
N PRO A 302 -25.82 10.39 24.98
CA PRO A 302 -27.15 10.67 25.52
C PRO A 302 -27.38 12.12 25.96
#